data_AF-A0A4U0V3U7-F1
#
_entry.id   AF-A0A4U0V3U7-F1
#
_cell.length_a   1.000
_cell.length_b   1.000
_cell.length_c   1.000
_cell.angle_alpha   90.00
_cell.angle_beta   90.00
_cell.angle_gamma   90.00
#
_symmetry.space_group_name_H-M   'P 1'
#
loop_
_entity.id
_entity.type
_entity.pdbx_description
1 polymer ?
#
loop_
_entity_poly.entity_id
_entity_poly.type
_entity_poly.pdbx_seq_one_letter_code
_entity_poly.pdbx_strand_id
1 'polypeptide(L)'
;MGQYSGYGQPQALQPASHNYAPTGYGYSYPGTMAPMSAGHPVTSMGGMPQSLPLPTMASNGQAPPGPPQQNFERSCDTTGQVAPPGMKPRVTATLWEDEGSLCFQVEANSVCVARREDNHMINGTKLLNVAGMTRGRRDGILKSEKTRHVVKIGPMHLKGVW
;
A
#
# COMPACT_ATOMS: atom_id res chain seq x y z
N MET A 1 -31.42 -60.00 3.42
CA MET A 1 -31.50 -59.62 4.85
C MET A 1 -30.24 -60.12 5.51
N GLY A 2 -29.37 -59.37 6.19
CA GLY A 2 -29.21 -57.95 6.46
C GLY A 2 -27.93 -57.87 7.30
N GLN A 3 -27.01 -56.95 7.00
CA GLN A 3 -25.82 -56.70 7.82
C GLN A 3 -25.61 -55.19 7.84
N TYR A 4 -25.95 -54.56 8.97
CA TYR A 4 -25.67 -53.16 9.26
C TYR A 4 -24.23 -53.07 9.78
N SER A 5 -23.32 -52.47 9.03
CA SER A 5 -21.99 -52.09 9.54
C SER A 5 -22.07 -50.72 10.19
N GLY A 6 -21.64 -50.65 11.45
CA GLY A 6 -21.61 -49.45 12.27
C GLY A 6 -20.69 -48.36 11.73
N TYR A 7 -21.13 -47.11 11.88
CA TYR A 7 -20.37 -45.91 11.61
C TYR A 7 -19.36 -45.68 12.74
N GLY A 8 -18.06 -45.71 12.41
CA GLY A 8 -16.98 -45.21 13.26
C GLY A 8 -16.86 -43.69 13.16
N GLN A 9 -16.71 -43.01 14.29
CA GLN A 9 -16.47 -41.57 14.36
C GLN A 9 -15.09 -41.19 13.80
N PRO A 10 -14.94 -40.02 13.14
CA PRO A 10 -13.64 -39.52 12.74
C PRO A 10 -12.90 -38.87 13.92
N GLN A 11 -11.68 -39.35 14.16
CA GLN A 11 -10.74 -38.85 15.15
C GLN A 11 -10.18 -37.49 14.70
N ALA A 12 -10.22 -36.48 15.58
CA ALA A 12 -9.69 -35.16 15.29
C ALA A 12 -8.15 -35.21 15.17
N LEU A 13 -7.62 -34.83 13.99
CA LEU A 13 -6.19 -34.63 13.80
C LEU A 13 -5.72 -33.43 14.64
N GLN A 14 -4.79 -33.69 15.56
CA GLN A 14 -4.03 -32.64 16.23
C GLN A 14 -2.99 -32.06 15.26
N PRO A 15 -2.75 -30.73 15.26
CA PRO A 15 -1.69 -30.12 14.47
C PRO A 15 -0.32 -30.45 15.05
N ALA A 16 0.57 -31.01 14.21
CA ALA A 16 1.95 -31.30 14.55
C ALA A 16 2.76 -30.00 14.73
N SER A 17 3.20 -29.74 15.96
CA SER A 17 4.17 -28.70 16.29
C SER A 17 5.57 -29.10 15.79
N HIS A 18 5.91 -28.64 14.58
CA HIS A 18 7.28 -28.77 14.07
C HIS A 18 8.17 -27.69 14.72
N ASN A 19 8.86 -28.06 15.79
CA ASN A 19 10.00 -27.32 16.32
C ASN A 19 11.18 -27.45 15.35
N TYR A 20 11.45 -26.40 14.57
CA TYR A 20 12.72 -26.29 13.86
C TYR A 20 13.79 -25.78 14.83
N ALA A 21 14.80 -26.61 15.09
CA ALA A 21 16.06 -26.20 15.68
C ALA A 21 16.91 -25.45 14.64
N PRO A 22 17.58 -24.33 14.97
CA PRO A 22 18.49 -23.68 14.04
C PRO A 22 19.87 -24.35 14.11
N THR A 23 20.29 -24.94 13.00
CA THR A 23 21.64 -25.45 12.78
C THR A 23 22.58 -24.26 12.53
N GLY A 24 23.37 -23.90 13.54
CA GLY A 24 24.37 -22.84 13.46
C GLY A 24 25.59 -23.28 12.66
N TYR A 25 25.85 -22.60 11.54
CA TYR A 25 27.15 -22.62 10.87
C TYR A 25 27.95 -21.41 11.36
N GLY A 26 28.95 -21.68 12.19
CA GLY A 26 29.90 -20.69 12.67
C GLY A 26 30.97 -20.40 11.61
N TYR A 27 31.11 -19.14 11.25
CA TYR A 27 32.32 -18.60 10.63
C TYR A 27 32.90 -17.55 11.57
N SER A 28 34.10 -17.84 12.06
CA SER A 28 34.91 -17.01 12.95
C SER A 28 35.68 -15.98 12.13
N TYR A 29 35.52 -14.70 12.46
CA TYR A 29 36.42 -13.62 12.08
C TYR A 29 36.86 -12.89 13.36
N PRO A 30 38.17 -12.61 13.55
CA PRO A 30 38.62 -11.87 14.72
C PRO A 30 38.70 -10.36 14.43
N GLY A 31 38.21 -9.57 15.39
CA GLY A 31 38.94 -8.41 15.89
C GLY A 31 38.46 -7.00 15.49
N THR A 32 38.10 -6.23 16.53
CA THR A 32 38.19 -4.76 16.67
C THR A 32 37.04 -3.98 15.99
N MET A 33 36.13 -3.24 16.65
CA MET A 33 36.33 -2.05 17.52
C MET A 33 35.07 -1.71 18.39
N ALA A 34 35.21 -0.68 19.23
CA ALA A 34 34.50 -0.26 20.46
C ALA A 34 32.96 -0.01 20.47
N PRO A 35 32.30 -0.08 21.65
CA PRO A 35 30.94 0.42 21.85
C PRO A 35 30.94 1.93 22.13
N MET A 36 30.23 2.73 21.34
CA MET A 36 30.00 4.15 21.66
C MET A 36 28.89 4.31 22.69
N SER A 37 29.19 5.23 23.60
CA SER A 37 28.48 5.63 24.81
C SER A 37 27.22 6.46 24.55
N ALA A 38 26.39 6.47 25.59
CA ALA A 38 25.15 7.18 25.85
C ALA A 38 25.09 8.69 25.53
N GLY A 39 23.86 9.13 25.23
CA GLY A 39 23.18 10.15 26.05
C GLY A 39 23.18 11.59 25.53
N HIS A 40 22.01 12.07 25.10
CA HIS A 40 21.67 13.50 25.12
C HIS A 40 20.18 13.70 25.46
N PRO A 41 19.83 14.35 26.58
CA PRO A 41 18.51 14.91 26.80
C PRO A 41 18.41 16.29 26.14
N VAL A 42 17.34 16.56 25.40
CA VAL A 42 17.00 17.91 24.94
C VAL A 42 16.21 18.63 26.03
N THR A 43 16.82 19.69 26.55
CA THR A 43 16.24 20.60 27.53
C THR A 43 15.34 21.65 26.86
N SER A 44 14.21 21.87 27.51
CA SER A 44 13.24 22.96 27.38
C SER A 44 13.86 24.38 27.35
N MET A 45 13.39 25.21 26.41
CA MET A 45 13.12 26.66 26.53
C MET A 45 12.40 27.07 25.22
N GLY A 46 11.32 27.85 25.15
CA GLY A 46 10.78 28.84 26.07
C GLY A 46 10.48 30.11 25.25
N GLY A 47 9.21 30.50 25.16
CA GLY A 47 8.78 31.88 24.91
C GLY A 47 8.65 32.35 23.45
N MET A 48 7.41 32.61 23.01
CA MET A 48 7.12 33.76 22.15
C MET A 48 5.83 34.46 22.63
N PRO A 49 5.83 35.81 22.76
CA PRO A 49 4.75 36.57 23.36
C PRO A 49 3.64 36.92 22.37
N GLN A 50 2.48 37.25 22.96
CA GLN A 50 1.25 37.68 22.31
C GLN A 50 1.39 39.01 21.55
N SER A 51 0.66 39.14 20.44
CA SER A 51 0.37 40.42 19.78
C SER A 51 -1.14 40.63 19.62
N LEU A 52 -1.54 41.87 19.89
CA LEU A 52 -2.87 42.43 20.12
C LEU A 52 -3.96 42.13 19.07
N PRO A 53 -5.24 42.06 19.46
CA PRO A 53 -6.39 42.06 18.55
C PRO A 53 -6.70 43.46 18.00
N LEU A 54 -6.85 43.57 16.68
CA LEU A 54 -7.34 44.76 15.97
C LEU A 54 -8.83 45.02 16.28
N PRO A 55 -9.29 46.28 16.32
CA PRO A 55 -10.64 46.63 16.76
C PRO A 55 -11.73 46.29 15.72
N THR A 56 -12.86 45.84 16.26
CA THR A 56 -14.18 45.66 15.65
C THR A 56 -14.65 46.92 14.92
N MET A 57 -14.95 46.80 13.63
CA MET A 57 -15.85 47.71 12.92
C MET A 57 -17.19 47.00 12.73
N ALA A 58 -18.19 47.45 13.49
CA ALA A 58 -19.58 47.11 13.26
C ALA A 58 -20.06 47.85 12.01
N SER A 59 -20.46 47.11 10.98
CA SER A 59 -21.25 47.64 9.87
C SER A 59 -22.53 46.82 9.75
N ASN A 60 -23.61 47.43 10.24
CA ASN A 60 -24.98 47.08 9.90
C ASN A 60 -25.11 47.11 8.37
N GLY A 61 -25.30 45.96 7.75
CA GLY A 61 -25.58 45.84 6.32
C GLY A 61 -26.15 44.47 6.03
N GLN A 62 -27.43 44.42 5.62
CA GLN A 62 -28.10 43.22 5.14
C GLN A 62 -27.20 42.44 4.16
N ALA A 63 -26.98 41.16 4.44
CA ALA A 63 -26.37 40.24 3.49
C ALA A 63 -27.35 40.01 2.31
N PRO A 64 -26.90 40.12 1.05
CA PRO A 64 -27.70 39.67 -0.08
C PRO A 64 -27.82 38.13 -0.04
N PRO A 65 -28.94 37.56 -0.52
CA PRO A 65 -29.10 36.11 -0.56
C PRO A 65 -28.03 35.52 -1.49
N GLY A 66 -27.13 34.72 -0.91
CA GLY A 66 -26.16 33.95 -1.68
C GLY A 66 -26.86 33.00 -2.65
N PRO A 67 -26.23 32.65 -3.78
CA PRO A 67 -26.79 31.69 -4.72
C PRO A 67 -27.01 30.35 -4.00
N PRO A 68 -28.00 29.54 -4.43
CA PRO A 68 -28.33 28.30 -3.76
C PRO A 68 -27.09 27.41 -3.72
N GLN A 69 -26.79 26.88 -2.54
CA GLN A 69 -25.79 25.84 -2.33
C GLN A 69 -26.17 24.65 -3.22
N GLN A 70 -25.61 24.63 -4.43
CA GLN A 70 -25.62 23.46 -5.28
C GLN A 70 -24.75 22.44 -4.57
N ASN A 71 -25.42 21.37 -4.16
CA ASN A 71 -24.90 20.12 -3.66
C ASN A 71 -23.51 19.87 -4.26
N PHE A 72 -22.44 20.01 -3.47
CA PHE A 72 -21.10 19.57 -3.84
C PHE A 72 -21.04 18.03 -3.78
N GLU A 73 -21.92 17.36 -4.52
CA GLU A 73 -21.63 16.03 -5.01
C GLU A 73 -20.49 16.22 -6.02
N ARG A 74 -19.27 16.23 -5.48
CA ARG A 74 -18.03 16.27 -6.25
C ARG A 74 -18.08 15.09 -7.19
N SER A 75 -18.47 15.37 -8.44
CA SER A 75 -18.42 14.44 -9.55
C SER A 75 -16.96 14.06 -9.72
N CYS A 76 -16.54 12.99 -9.05
CA CYS A 76 -15.30 12.33 -9.35
C CYS A 76 -15.45 11.84 -10.78
N ASP A 77 -14.56 12.29 -11.65
CA ASP A 77 -14.49 11.78 -13.01
C ASP A 77 -14.35 10.26 -12.96
N THR A 78 -15.40 9.55 -13.36
CA THR A 78 -15.44 8.08 -13.38
C THR A 78 -14.39 7.48 -14.31
N THR A 79 -13.81 8.25 -15.23
CA THR A 79 -12.73 7.77 -16.11
C THR A 79 -11.38 7.68 -15.38
N GLY A 80 -11.24 8.36 -14.24
CA GLY A 80 -9.98 8.44 -13.50
C GLY A 80 -8.85 9.17 -14.25
N GLN A 81 -9.16 9.86 -15.37
CA GLN A 81 -8.16 10.61 -16.13
C GLN A 81 -7.95 12.02 -15.57
N VAL A 82 -8.97 12.62 -14.98
CA VAL A 82 -8.85 13.92 -14.31
C VAL A 82 -8.64 13.71 -12.81
N ALA A 83 -7.53 14.22 -12.29
CA ALA A 83 -7.27 14.21 -10.85
C ALA A 83 -8.38 15.02 -10.12
N PRO A 84 -8.98 14.47 -9.04
CA PRO A 84 -10.00 15.19 -8.28
C PRO A 84 -9.48 16.56 -7.80
N PRO A 85 -10.32 17.61 -7.79
CA PRO A 85 -9.90 18.93 -7.35
C PRO A 85 -9.29 18.90 -5.94
N GLY A 86 -8.02 19.33 -5.85
CA GLY A 86 -7.23 19.36 -4.61
C GLY A 86 -6.36 18.13 -4.35
N MET A 87 -6.46 17.06 -5.14
CA MET A 87 -5.55 15.91 -5.07
C MET A 87 -4.43 16.03 -6.09
N LYS A 88 -3.17 16.03 -5.63
CA LYS A 88 -1.99 15.89 -6.48
C LYS A 88 -1.51 14.43 -6.42
N PRO A 89 -1.92 13.56 -7.35
CA PRO A 89 -1.44 12.18 -7.37
C PRO A 89 0.09 12.18 -7.51
N ARG A 90 0.78 11.51 -6.59
CA ARG A 90 2.24 11.40 -6.61
C ARG A 90 2.61 10.25 -7.53
N VAL A 91 3.16 10.59 -8.69
CA VAL A 91 3.71 9.62 -9.64
C VAL A 91 5.23 9.61 -9.48
N THR A 92 5.81 8.42 -9.40
CA THR A 92 7.26 8.22 -9.40
C THR A 92 7.66 7.40 -10.62
N ALA A 93 8.65 7.87 -11.37
CA ALA A 93 9.22 7.11 -12.49
C ALA A 93 10.48 6.37 -12.04
N THR A 94 10.62 5.11 -12.41
CA THR A 94 11.79 4.28 -12.06
C THR A 94 12.16 3.37 -13.22
N LEU A 95 13.45 3.26 -13.53
CA LEU A 95 13.95 2.31 -14.51
C LEU A 95 13.85 0.89 -13.93
N TRP A 96 13.18 -0.01 -14.64
CA TRP A 96 13.23 -1.44 -14.38
C TRP A 96 14.37 -2.04 -15.20
N GLU A 97 15.51 -2.24 -14.54
CA GLU A 97 16.76 -2.64 -15.21
C GLU A 97 16.64 -4.00 -15.91
N ASP A 98 16.02 -5.01 -15.27
CA ASP A 98 15.91 -6.37 -15.83
C ASP A 98 15.17 -6.41 -17.17
N GLU A 99 14.15 -5.56 -17.32
CA GLU A 99 13.32 -5.50 -18.54
C GLU A 99 13.73 -4.34 -19.45
N GLY A 100 14.61 -3.44 -18.99
CA GLY A 100 15.04 -2.26 -19.74
C GLY A 100 13.94 -1.24 -20.01
N SER A 101 12.92 -1.12 -19.13
CA SER A 101 11.77 -0.24 -19.35
C SER A 101 11.49 0.69 -18.17
N LEU A 102 10.97 1.89 -18.44
CA LEU A 102 10.51 2.80 -17.38
C LEU A 102 9.17 2.31 -16.81
N CYS A 103 9.07 2.34 -15.49
CA CYS A 103 7.85 2.07 -14.74
C CYS A 103 7.36 3.35 -14.04
N PHE A 104 6.11 3.72 -14.30
CA PHE A 104 5.41 4.79 -13.60
C PHE A 104 4.61 4.19 -12.45
N GLN A 105 4.91 4.66 -11.25
CA GLN A 105 4.39 4.10 -10.00
C GLN A 105 3.50 5.11 -9.30
N VAL A 106 2.41 4.61 -8.74
CA VAL A 106 1.51 5.35 -7.86
C VAL A 106 1.29 4.54 -6.59
N GLU A 107 1.23 5.21 -5.45
CA GLU A 107 0.92 4.59 -4.17
C GLU A 107 -0.56 4.83 -3.83
N ALA A 108 -1.29 3.74 -3.58
CA ALA A 108 -2.68 3.78 -3.13
C ALA A 108 -2.90 2.69 -2.08
N ASN A 109 -3.58 3.01 -0.98
CA ASN A 109 -3.85 2.08 0.12
C ASN A 109 -2.57 1.34 0.60
N SER A 110 -1.44 2.04 0.68
CA SER A 110 -0.12 1.49 1.04
C SER A 110 0.42 0.41 0.08
N VAL A 111 -0.07 0.38 -1.18
CA VAL A 111 0.40 -0.51 -2.23
C VAL A 111 0.88 0.32 -3.41
N CYS A 112 2.11 0.08 -3.85
CA CYS A 112 2.63 0.66 -5.08
C CYS A 112 2.12 -0.16 -6.28
N VAL A 113 1.40 0.50 -7.18
CA VAL A 113 0.99 -0.06 -8.48
C VAL A 113 1.83 0.60 -9.56
N ALA A 114 2.33 -0.20 -10.50
CA ALA A 114 3.21 0.25 -11.55
C ALA A 114 2.63 -0.06 -12.94
N ARG A 115 2.88 0.85 -13.89
CA ARG A 115 2.61 0.70 -15.32
C ARG A 115 3.89 0.88 -16.11
N ARG A 116 4.12 0.01 -17.10
CA ARG A 116 5.28 0.10 -18.00
C ARG A 116 5.08 1.16 -19.09
N GLU A 117 6.17 1.74 -19.53
CA GLU A 117 6.19 2.71 -20.64
C GLU A 117 6.07 2.01 -22.01
N ASP A 118 6.79 0.91 -22.19
CA ASP A 118 7.00 0.24 -23.48
C ASP A 118 5.76 -0.46 -24.07
N ASN A 119 5.03 -1.21 -23.25
CA ASN A 119 3.90 -2.04 -23.67
C ASN A 119 2.61 -1.73 -22.89
N HIS A 120 2.67 -0.72 -22.03
CA HIS A 120 1.56 -0.24 -21.21
C HIS A 120 0.96 -1.28 -20.25
N MET A 121 1.62 -2.42 -20.00
CA MET A 121 1.16 -3.41 -19.03
C MET A 121 1.18 -2.83 -17.61
N ILE A 122 0.25 -3.27 -16.78
CA ILE A 122 0.07 -2.84 -15.39
C ILE A 122 0.27 -4.06 -14.51
N ASN A 123 0.93 -3.91 -13.36
CA ASN A 123 1.02 -5.00 -12.40
C ASN A 123 -0.37 -5.32 -11.81
N GLY A 124 -1.08 -6.26 -12.44
CA GLY A 124 -2.44 -6.67 -12.06
C GLY A 124 -2.49 -7.26 -10.66
N THR A 125 -1.40 -7.87 -10.17
CA THR A 125 -1.33 -8.36 -8.79
C THR A 125 -1.44 -7.22 -7.78
N LYS A 126 -0.75 -6.09 -8.02
CA LYS A 126 -0.82 -4.92 -7.14
C LYS A 126 -2.17 -4.23 -7.26
N LEU A 127 -2.69 -4.06 -8.48
CA LEU A 127 -3.99 -3.41 -8.72
C LEU A 127 -5.13 -4.13 -8.00
N LEU A 128 -5.20 -5.46 -8.07
CA LEU A 128 -6.25 -6.24 -7.41
C LEU A 128 -6.11 -6.25 -5.89
N ASN A 129 -4.88 -6.12 -5.36
CA ASN A 129 -4.67 -5.95 -3.92
C ASN A 129 -5.17 -4.56 -3.45
N VAL A 130 -4.95 -3.50 -4.23
CA VAL A 130 -5.52 -2.17 -3.95
C VAL A 130 -7.05 -2.22 -3.91
N ALA A 131 -7.67 -2.99 -4.80
CA ALA A 131 -9.11 -3.21 -4.84
C ALA A 131 -9.64 -4.11 -3.70
N GLY A 132 -8.78 -4.65 -2.84
CA GLY A 132 -9.18 -5.50 -1.71
C GLY A 132 -9.68 -6.89 -2.11
N MET A 133 -9.28 -7.41 -3.28
CA MET A 133 -9.69 -8.74 -3.72
C MET A 133 -9.07 -9.85 -2.85
N THR A 134 -9.83 -10.91 -2.57
CA THR A 134 -9.29 -12.09 -1.88
C THR A 134 -8.27 -12.82 -2.75
N ARG A 135 -7.32 -13.51 -2.12
CA ARG A 135 -6.26 -14.25 -2.82
C ARG A 135 -6.79 -15.20 -3.89
N GLY A 136 -7.77 -16.04 -3.56
CA GLY A 136 -8.34 -17.01 -4.49
C GLY A 136 -9.00 -16.33 -5.70
N ARG A 137 -9.77 -15.27 -5.47
CA ARG A 137 -10.42 -14.50 -6.55
C ARG A 137 -9.40 -13.79 -7.43
N ARG A 138 -8.42 -13.13 -6.82
CA ARG A 138 -7.30 -12.47 -7.53
C ARG A 138 -6.56 -13.46 -8.42
N ASP A 139 -6.15 -14.59 -7.86
CA ASP A 139 -5.37 -15.60 -8.59
C ASP A 139 -6.20 -16.20 -9.74
N GLY A 140 -7.53 -16.32 -9.58
CA GLY A 140 -8.46 -16.68 -10.66
C GLY A 140 -8.47 -15.67 -11.80
N ILE A 141 -8.67 -14.39 -11.49
CA ILE A 141 -8.70 -13.30 -12.50
C ILE A 141 -7.37 -13.22 -13.26
N LEU A 142 -6.24 -13.26 -12.54
CA LEU A 142 -4.91 -13.19 -13.15
C LEU A 142 -4.59 -14.40 -14.04
N LYS A 143 -5.11 -15.59 -13.70
CA LYS A 143 -4.95 -16.79 -14.53
C LYS A 143 -5.80 -16.74 -15.80
N SER A 144 -6.99 -16.12 -15.74
CA SER A 144 -7.86 -15.96 -16.89
C SER A 144 -7.41 -14.88 -17.87
N GLU A 145 -6.50 -13.99 -17.46
CA GLU A 145 -6.00 -12.92 -18.33
C GLU A 145 -5.25 -13.51 -19.54
N LYS A 146 -5.62 -13.06 -20.75
CA LYS A 146 -5.13 -13.65 -22.01
C LYS A 146 -3.68 -13.27 -22.28
N THR A 147 -3.35 -12.01 -22.06
CA THR A 147 -2.00 -11.46 -22.22
C THR A 147 -1.45 -11.17 -20.84
N ARG A 148 -0.45 -11.94 -20.41
CA ARG A 148 0.15 -11.81 -19.08
C ARG A 148 1.63 -12.14 -19.08
N HIS A 149 2.39 -11.45 -18.24
CA HIS A 149 3.81 -11.71 -18.00
C HIS A 149 4.04 -11.95 -16.51
N VAL A 150 4.68 -13.06 -16.15
CA VAL A 150 4.84 -13.45 -14.74
C VAL A 150 6.26 -13.14 -14.28
N VAL A 151 6.37 -12.11 -13.44
CA VAL A 151 7.62 -11.69 -12.81
C VAL A 151 7.75 -12.34 -11.44
N LYS A 152 8.66 -13.31 -11.33
CA LYS A 152 8.90 -14.06 -10.07
C LYS A 152 10.04 -13.50 -9.25
N ILE A 153 11.05 -12.93 -9.92
CA ILE A 153 12.27 -12.37 -9.35
C ILE A 153 12.33 -10.91 -9.78
N GLY A 154 12.84 -10.04 -8.91
CA GLY A 154 12.92 -8.60 -9.14
C GLY A 154 12.45 -7.79 -7.92
N PRO A 155 12.41 -6.45 -8.03
CA PRO A 155 11.99 -5.58 -6.95
C PRO A 155 10.58 -5.92 -6.42
N MET A 156 10.38 -5.82 -5.10
CA MET A 156 9.13 -6.23 -4.43
C MET A 156 7.87 -5.56 -5.03
N HIS A 157 8.00 -4.30 -5.43
CA HIS A 157 6.92 -3.50 -6.01
C HIS A 157 6.66 -3.84 -7.49
N LEU A 158 7.62 -4.48 -8.17
CA LEU A 158 7.49 -4.93 -9.57
C LEU A 158 7.18 -6.43 -9.70
N LYS A 159 7.36 -7.23 -8.64
CA LYS A 159 6.98 -8.65 -8.64
C LYS A 159 5.47 -8.83 -8.83
N GLY A 160 5.08 -9.84 -9.61
CA GLY A 160 3.68 -10.22 -9.81
C GLY A 160 3.37 -10.64 -11.24
N VAL A 161 2.08 -10.79 -11.51
CA VAL A 161 1.54 -10.89 -12.87
C VAL A 161 1.29 -9.48 -13.38
N TRP A 162 1.88 -9.19 -14.53
CA TRP A 162 1.68 -8.00 -15.35
C TRP A 162 0.79 -8.33 -16.54
#